data_AF-A0A5R2N4A9-F1
#
_entry.id   AF-A0A5R2N4A9-F1
#
_cell.length_a   1.000
_cell.length_b   1.000
_cell.length_c   1.000
_cell.angle_alpha   90.00
_cell.angle_beta   90.00
_cell.angle_gamma   90.00
#
_symmetry.space_group_name_H-M   'P 1'
#
loop_
_entity.id
_entity.type
_entity.pdbx_description
1 polymer ?
#
loop_
_entity_poly.entity_id
_entity_poly.type
_entity_poly.pdbx_seq_one_letter_code
_entity_poly.pdbx_strand_id
1 'polypeptide(L)'
;PDFVKVGDTERMILREFRGRLNAGGAGAIPTLICRSDVGGPFEITGGPRDRPIADGDLLFIDTGTTFDGYFCDYDRNYQIGRATDALRYAQEKVWEAHETGLQAVRAGLTAGFVFEQMAKALSSRGADLNSNGRMGHGLGLRLTEPPSIRLEDETVLQPGMVLCIEPALEYEPGKIVL
;
A
#
# COMPACT_ATOMS: atom_id res chain seq x y z
N PRO A 1 -6.01 -13.92 -2.79
CA PRO A 1 -6.62 -14.41 -1.53
C PRO A 1 -7.64 -15.53 -1.78
N ASP A 2 -7.68 -16.54 -0.91
CA ASP A 2 -8.46 -17.78 -1.13
C ASP A 2 -9.99 -17.59 -1.13
N PHE A 3 -10.47 -16.45 -0.65
CA PHE A 3 -11.89 -16.13 -0.59
C PHE A 3 -12.40 -15.31 -1.79
N VAL A 4 -11.52 -14.97 -2.74
CA VAL A 4 -11.83 -14.15 -3.89
C VAL A 4 -11.88 -15.01 -5.15
N LYS A 5 -12.91 -14.80 -5.98
CA LYS A 5 -13.10 -15.51 -7.25
C LYS A 5 -13.35 -14.54 -8.39
N VAL A 6 -12.94 -14.93 -9.60
CA VAL A 6 -13.29 -14.22 -10.83
C VAL A 6 -14.81 -14.04 -10.91
N GLY A 7 -15.27 -12.83 -11.20
CA GLY A 7 -16.68 -12.44 -11.20
C GLY A 7 -17.19 -11.84 -9.88
N ASP A 8 -16.46 -11.99 -8.77
CA ASP A 8 -16.79 -11.25 -7.55
C ASP A 8 -16.61 -9.76 -7.78
N THR A 9 -17.50 -8.93 -7.22
CA THR A 9 -17.34 -7.47 -7.27
C THR A 9 -16.41 -6.99 -6.15
N GLU A 10 -15.75 -5.85 -6.35
CA GLU A 10 -14.97 -5.18 -5.29
C GLU A 10 -15.79 -5.03 -3.99
N ARG A 11 -17.09 -4.71 -4.11
CA ARG A 11 -18.01 -4.60 -2.97
C ARG A 11 -18.23 -5.94 -2.25
N MET A 12 -18.38 -7.04 -2.99
CA MET A 12 -18.52 -8.38 -2.41
C MET A 12 -17.25 -8.81 -1.67
N ILE A 13 -16.09 -8.61 -2.30
CA ILE A 13 -14.77 -8.91 -1.72
C ILE A 13 -14.57 -8.13 -0.42
N LEU A 14 -14.83 -6.82 -0.45
CA LEU A 14 -14.68 -5.94 0.70
C LEU A 14 -15.66 -6.30 1.84
N ARG A 15 -16.90 -6.70 1.51
CA ARG A 15 -17.89 -7.17 2.49
C ARG A 15 -17.43 -8.45 3.18
N GLU A 16 -16.97 -9.43 2.42
CA GLU A 16 -16.44 -10.70 2.95
C GLU A 16 -15.20 -10.43 3.83
N PHE A 17 -14.28 -9.60 3.36
CA PHE A 17 -13.07 -9.30 4.09
C PHE A 17 -13.35 -8.53 5.40
N ARG A 18 -14.29 -7.59 5.39
CA ARG A 18 -14.78 -6.94 6.61
C ARG A 18 -15.35 -7.94 7.62
N GLY A 19 -16.08 -8.95 7.15
CA GLY A 19 -16.56 -10.05 7.99
C GLY A 19 -15.42 -10.81 8.67
N ARG A 20 -14.33 -11.08 7.94
CA ARG A 20 -13.13 -11.75 8.46
C ARG A 20 -12.37 -10.90 9.47
N LEU A 21 -12.21 -9.59 9.22
CA LEU A 21 -11.59 -8.67 10.16
C LEU A 21 -12.35 -8.63 11.50
N ASN A 22 -13.69 -8.53 11.43
CA ASN A 22 -14.53 -8.59 12.63
C ASN A 22 -14.41 -9.92 13.37
N ALA A 23 -14.44 -11.04 12.64
CA ALA A 23 -14.26 -12.38 13.24
C ALA A 23 -12.86 -12.57 13.85
N GLY A 24 -11.84 -11.89 13.32
CA GLY A 24 -10.48 -11.86 13.84
C GLY A 24 -10.28 -10.95 15.04
N GLY A 25 -11.31 -10.23 15.50
CA GLY A 25 -11.24 -9.37 16.68
C GLY A 25 -10.76 -7.95 16.39
N ALA A 26 -10.80 -7.49 15.14
CA ALA A 26 -10.61 -6.08 14.85
C ALA A 26 -11.64 -5.23 15.62
N GLY A 27 -11.19 -4.10 16.15
CA GLY A 27 -12.03 -3.09 16.79
C GLY A 27 -12.79 -2.28 15.74
N ALA A 28 -12.38 -1.04 15.51
CA ALA A 28 -12.96 -0.22 14.44
C ALA A 28 -12.29 -0.56 13.10
N ILE A 29 -13.03 -0.38 11.99
CA ILE A 29 -12.50 -0.48 10.62
C ILE A 29 -12.80 0.85 9.89
N PRO A 30 -12.08 1.94 10.21
CA PRO A 30 -12.33 3.24 9.59
C PRO A 30 -12.03 3.26 8.10
N THR A 31 -10.97 2.57 7.68
CA THR A 31 -10.53 2.51 6.28
C THR A 31 -10.48 1.06 5.84
N LEU A 32 -11.18 0.77 4.74
CA LEU A 32 -11.07 -0.50 4.05
C LEU A 32 -11.27 -0.22 2.57
N ILE A 33 -10.27 -0.54 1.78
CA ILE A 33 -10.22 -0.23 0.36
C ILE A 33 -10.10 -1.53 -0.42
N CYS A 34 -10.79 -1.59 -1.55
CA CYS A 34 -10.72 -2.70 -2.48
C CYS A 34 -10.91 -2.12 -3.89
N ARG A 35 -9.86 -2.17 -4.70
CA ARG A 35 -9.84 -1.64 -6.06
C ARG A 35 -9.20 -2.63 -7.01
N SER A 36 -9.68 -2.67 -8.24
CA SER A 36 -9.23 -3.63 -9.24
C SER A 36 -9.41 -3.09 -10.65
N ASP A 37 -8.35 -3.07 -11.43
CA ASP A 37 -8.41 -2.75 -12.85
C ASP A 37 -7.30 -3.53 -13.57
N VAL A 38 -7.44 -3.71 -14.88
CA VAL A 38 -6.49 -4.49 -15.70
C VAL A 38 -5.12 -3.85 -15.58
N GLY A 39 -4.12 -4.58 -15.09
CA GLY A 39 -2.77 -4.05 -14.88
C GLY A 39 -2.56 -3.22 -13.60
N GLY A 40 -3.58 -2.84 -12.85
CA GLY A 40 -3.43 -1.94 -11.70
C GLY A 40 -4.55 -0.91 -11.62
N PRO A 41 -5.02 -0.57 -10.40
CA PRO A 41 -5.99 0.50 -10.22
C PRO A 41 -5.40 1.87 -10.59
N PHE A 42 -6.24 2.76 -11.11
CA PHE A 42 -5.86 4.15 -11.39
C PHE A 42 -5.98 5.07 -10.16
N GLU A 43 -6.66 4.60 -9.11
CA GLU A 43 -6.87 5.30 -7.85
C GLU A 43 -6.97 4.28 -6.73
N ILE A 44 -6.30 4.56 -5.62
CA ILE A 44 -6.14 3.65 -4.48
C ILE A 44 -6.83 4.15 -3.20
N THR A 45 -7.57 5.25 -3.23
CA THR A 45 -8.24 5.84 -2.06
C THR A 45 -9.76 5.83 -2.16
N GLY A 46 -10.32 5.55 -3.34
CA GLY A 46 -11.77 5.52 -3.55
C GLY A 46 -12.42 4.24 -3.04
N GLY A 47 -13.73 4.31 -2.76
CA GLY A 47 -14.52 3.18 -2.26
C GLY A 47 -14.73 2.05 -3.29
N PRO A 48 -15.23 0.88 -2.85
CA PRO A 48 -15.46 -0.26 -3.74
C PRO A 48 -16.59 0.01 -4.74
N ARG A 49 -16.39 -0.45 -5.98
CA ARG A 49 -17.39 -0.41 -7.05
C ARG A 49 -18.15 -1.74 -7.14
N ASP A 50 -19.22 -1.74 -7.91
CA ASP A 50 -19.91 -2.97 -8.33
C ASP A 50 -19.27 -3.56 -9.60
N ARG A 51 -17.96 -3.32 -9.77
CA ARG A 51 -17.15 -3.86 -10.86
C ARG A 51 -16.77 -5.32 -10.55
N PRO A 52 -17.11 -6.30 -11.41
CA PRO A 52 -16.61 -7.66 -11.29
C PRO A 52 -15.12 -7.72 -11.65
N ILE A 53 -14.34 -8.46 -10.86
CA ILE A 53 -12.94 -8.74 -11.18
C ILE A 53 -12.83 -9.79 -12.29
N ALA A 54 -11.79 -9.68 -13.13
CA ALA A 54 -11.54 -10.53 -14.28
C ALA A 54 -10.06 -10.92 -14.40
N ASP A 55 -9.76 -11.87 -15.29
CA ASP A 55 -8.37 -12.23 -15.63
C ASP A 55 -7.60 -11.00 -16.14
N GLY A 56 -6.38 -10.81 -15.63
CA GLY A 56 -5.53 -9.65 -15.92
C GLY A 56 -5.71 -8.47 -14.96
N ASP A 57 -6.72 -8.48 -14.09
CA ASP A 57 -6.85 -7.46 -13.04
C ASP A 57 -5.76 -7.61 -11.97
N LEU A 58 -5.27 -6.48 -11.49
CA LEU A 58 -4.56 -6.42 -10.21
C LEU A 58 -5.56 -5.96 -9.15
N LEU A 59 -5.81 -6.80 -8.16
CA LEU A 59 -6.67 -6.50 -7.02
C LEU A 59 -5.82 -5.90 -5.90
N PHE A 60 -6.07 -4.63 -5.58
CA PHE A 60 -5.50 -3.92 -4.45
C PHE A 60 -6.49 -3.93 -3.28
N ILE A 61 -6.02 -4.36 -2.10
CA ILE A 61 -6.76 -4.28 -0.84
C ILE A 61 -5.89 -3.59 0.18
N ASP A 62 -6.45 -2.59 0.85
CA ASP A 62 -5.77 -1.82 1.89
C ASP A 62 -6.68 -1.67 3.13
N THR A 63 -6.08 -1.84 4.31
CA THR A 63 -6.77 -1.91 5.60
C THR A 63 -6.22 -0.90 6.57
N GLY A 64 -7.08 -0.01 7.06
CA GLY A 64 -6.86 0.74 8.29
C GLY A 64 -7.84 0.25 9.35
N THR A 65 -7.39 -0.66 10.21
CA THR A 65 -8.18 -1.22 11.32
C THR A 65 -7.62 -0.79 12.66
N THR A 66 -8.39 -0.95 13.74
CA THR A 66 -7.88 -0.71 15.10
C THR A 66 -7.95 -1.95 15.97
N PHE A 67 -7.06 -2.02 16.96
CA PHE A 67 -7.10 -2.96 18.06
C PHE A 67 -6.64 -2.26 19.34
N ASP A 68 -7.45 -2.33 20.40
CA ASP A 68 -7.20 -1.65 21.69
C ASP A 68 -6.80 -0.16 21.55
N GLY A 69 -7.45 0.53 20.61
CA GLY A 69 -7.21 1.96 20.35
C GLY A 69 -6.05 2.28 19.41
N TYR A 70 -5.20 1.31 19.04
CA TYR A 70 -4.10 1.49 18.09
C TYR A 70 -4.50 1.05 16.68
N PHE A 71 -3.96 1.74 15.67
CA PHE A 71 -4.17 1.38 14.27
C PHE A 71 -3.23 0.27 13.80
N CYS A 72 -3.74 -0.54 12.88
CA CYS A 72 -3.01 -1.44 12.01
C CYS A 72 -3.29 -0.99 10.57
N ASP A 73 -2.22 -0.79 9.79
CA ASP A 73 -2.26 -0.33 8.42
C ASP A 73 -1.50 -1.32 7.53
N TYR A 74 -2.19 -1.90 6.54
CA TYR A 74 -1.63 -2.98 5.76
C TYR A 74 -2.37 -3.18 4.44
N ASP A 75 -1.61 -3.10 3.35
CA ASP A 75 -2.11 -3.28 1.99
C ASP A 75 -1.45 -4.48 1.28
N ARG A 76 -2.12 -5.02 0.26
CA ARG A 76 -1.56 -6.04 -0.63
C ARG A 76 -2.16 -5.95 -2.03
N ASN A 77 -1.30 -6.18 -3.02
CA ASN A 77 -1.68 -6.43 -4.40
C ASN A 77 -1.80 -7.94 -4.69
N TYR A 78 -2.86 -8.33 -5.40
CA TYR A 78 -3.15 -9.71 -5.81
C TYR A 78 -3.38 -9.76 -7.31
N GLN A 79 -2.50 -10.44 -8.05
CA GLN A 79 -2.72 -10.69 -9.46
C GLN A 79 -3.88 -11.69 -9.65
N ILE A 80 -4.89 -11.30 -10.44
CA ILE A 80 -5.94 -12.19 -10.91
C ILE A 80 -5.53 -12.72 -12.29
N GLY A 81 -5.36 -14.03 -12.41
CA GLY A 81 -4.93 -14.63 -13.68
C GLY A 81 -3.48 -14.28 -14.02
N ARG A 82 -3.23 -13.82 -15.25
CA ARG A 82 -1.87 -13.53 -15.74
C ARG A 82 -1.52 -12.05 -15.65
N ALA A 83 -0.36 -11.76 -15.07
CA ALA A 83 0.26 -10.44 -15.15
C ALA A 83 0.95 -10.23 -16.51
N THR A 84 0.99 -8.99 -16.99
CA THR A 84 1.86 -8.59 -18.10
C THR A 84 3.31 -8.49 -17.62
N ASP A 85 4.28 -8.55 -18.54
CA ASP A 85 5.71 -8.39 -18.19
C ASP A 85 5.99 -7.03 -17.54
N ALA A 86 5.32 -5.97 -18.02
CA ALA A 86 5.43 -4.62 -17.44
C ALA A 86 4.95 -4.58 -15.99
N LEU A 87 3.78 -5.18 -15.69
CA LEU A 87 3.26 -5.24 -14.34
C LEU A 87 4.14 -6.10 -13.42
N ARG A 88 4.65 -7.24 -13.91
CA ARG A 88 5.59 -8.07 -13.14
C ARG A 88 6.84 -7.29 -12.77
N TYR A 89 7.44 -6.59 -13.73
CA TYR A 89 8.60 -5.74 -13.49
C TYR A 89 8.29 -4.64 -12.47
N ALA A 90 7.13 -4.00 -12.57
CA ALA A 90 6.71 -2.96 -11.63
C ALA A 90 6.52 -3.52 -10.21
N GLN A 91 5.88 -4.68 -10.04
CA GLN A 91 5.76 -5.37 -8.74
C GLN A 91 7.13 -5.73 -8.15
N GLU A 92 8.04 -6.25 -8.97
CA GLU A 92 9.42 -6.57 -8.55
C GLU A 92 10.17 -5.32 -8.08
N LYS A 93 9.97 -4.18 -8.76
CA LYS A 93 10.58 -2.89 -8.37
C LYS A 93 10.01 -2.32 -7.09
N VAL A 94 8.70 -2.34 -6.91
CA VAL A 94 8.09 -1.88 -5.67
C VAL A 94 8.49 -2.78 -4.49
N TRP A 95 8.57 -4.10 -4.70
CA TRP A 95 9.11 -5.02 -3.71
C TRP A 95 10.57 -4.73 -3.34
N GLU A 96 11.44 -4.50 -4.33
CA GLU A 96 12.84 -4.10 -4.11
C GLU A 96 12.94 -2.80 -3.30
N ALA A 97 12.07 -1.83 -3.60
CA ALA A 97 12.01 -0.56 -2.88
C ALA A 97 11.53 -0.74 -1.44
N HIS A 98 10.52 -1.58 -1.21
CA HIS A 98 10.02 -1.89 0.13
C HIS A 98 11.12 -2.52 1.00
N GLU A 99 11.82 -3.53 0.47
CA GLU A 99 12.93 -4.17 1.18
C GLU A 99 14.09 -3.20 1.43
N THR A 100 14.40 -2.34 0.46
CA THR A 100 15.37 -1.25 0.63
C THR A 100 14.96 -0.30 1.75
N GLY A 101 13.68 0.08 1.81
CA GLY A 101 13.11 0.92 2.86
C GLY A 101 13.27 0.29 4.24
N LEU A 102 12.88 -0.99 4.38
CA LEU A 102 13.05 -1.74 5.63
C LEU A 102 14.53 -1.78 6.09
N GLN A 103 15.46 -1.97 5.16
CA GLN A 103 16.91 -1.97 5.48
C GLN A 103 17.45 -0.58 5.82
N ALA A 104 16.88 0.47 5.23
CA ALA A 104 17.29 1.86 5.45
C ALA A 104 16.75 2.44 6.77
N VAL A 105 15.65 1.91 7.31
CA VAL A 105 15.10 2.34 8.61
C VAL A 105 16.11 2.02 9.72
N ARG A 106 16.73 3.08 10.24
CA ARG A 106 17.66 2.99 11.37
C ARG A 106 17.61 4.25 12.21
N ALA A 107 17.68 4.09 13.53
CA ALA A 107 17.77 5.21 14.45
C ALA A 107 18.97 6.12 14.11
N GLY A 108 18.75 7.43 14.18
CA GLY A 108 19.75 8.45 13.83
C GLY A 108 19.73 8.90 12.36
N LEU A 109 19.03 8.19 11.47
CA LEU A 109 18.77 8.64 10.10
C LEU A 109 17.47 9.43 10.05
N THR A 110 17.26 10.22 8.98
CA THR A 110 16.01 10.98 8.81
C THR A 110 14.97 10.19 8.02
N ALA A 111 13.69 10.54 8.18
CA ALA A 111 12.61 10.01 7.34
C ALA A 111 12.86 10.26 5.84
N GLY A 112 13.37 11.44 5.48
CA GLY A 112 13.76 11.77 4.10
C GLY A 112 14.92 10.93 3.57
N PHE A 113 15.85 10.50 4.41
CA PHE A 113 16.89 9.54 4.00
C PHE A 113 16.29 8.20 3.58
N VAL A 114 15.34 7.66 4.36
CA VAL A 114 14.66 6.39 4.03
C VAL A 114 13.91 6.52 2.70
N PHE A 115 13.18 7.62 2.52
CA PHE A 115 12.53 7.94 1.24
C PHE A 115 13.52 7.94 0.07
N GLU A 116 14.68 8.60 0.23
CA GLU A 116 15.69 8.68 -0.81
C GLU A 116 16.22 7.30 -1.23
N GLN A 117 16.41 6.37 -0.27
CA GLN A 117 16.83 5.00 -0.59
C GLN A 117 15.77 4.25 -1.40
N MET A 118 14.50 4.35 -1.02
CA MET A 118 13.40 3.73 -1.75
C MET A 118 13.23 4.32 -3.16
N ALA A 119 13.31 5.65 -3.28
CA ALA A 119 13.21 6.33 -4.58
C ALA A 119 14.34 5.90 -5.54
N LYS A 120 15.56 5.71 -5.03
CA LYS A 120 16.70 5.15 -5.78
C LYS A 120 16.43 3.72 -6.26
N ALA A 121 15.89 2.86 -5.41
CA ALA A 121 15.55 1.47 -5.77
C ALA A 121 14.48 1.40 -6.88
N LEU A 122 13.49 2.29 -6.82
CA LEU A 122 12.49 2.45 -7.90
C LEU A 122 13.09 3.01 -9.21
N SER A 123 14.37 3.41 -9.23
CA SER A 123 15.00 4.12 -10.36
C SER A 123 14.26 5.40 -10.76
N SER A 124 13.54 6.00 -9.81
CA SER A 124 12.71 7.19 -10.04
C SER A 124 13.41 8.44 -9.51
N ARG A 125 13.19 9.60 -10.14
CA ARG A 125 13.64 10.91 -9.64
C ARG A 125 12.54 11.69 -8.89
N GLY A 126 11.49 11.00 -8.44
CA GLY A 126 10.38 11.59 -7.68
C GLY A 126 9.11 11.86 -8.48
N ALA A 127 9.20 12.04 -9.80
CA ALA A 127 8.04 12.34 -10.66
C ALA A 127 7.18 11.10 -11.01
N ASP A 128 7.71 9.90 -10.81
CA ASP A 128 7.03 8.61 -11.09
C ASP A 128 6.49 7.95 -9.80
N LEU A 129 6.52 8.70 -8.69
CA LEU A 129 6.05 8.24 -7.38
C LEU A 129 4.55 8.49 -7.23
N ASN A 130 3.91 7.81 -6.27
CA ASN A 130 2.48 7.97 -6.03
C ASN A 130 2.04 9.44 -5.91
N SER A 131 0.74 9.67 -6.16
CA SER A 131 0.11 10.98 -6.12
C SER A 131 0.22 11.72 -4.78
N ASN A 132 0.63 11.04 -3.70
CA ASN A 132 0.66 11.59 -2.34
C ASN A 132 2.06 12.06 -1.92
N GLY A 133 3.10 11.83 -2.73
CA GLY A 133 4.46 12.34 -2.51
C GLY A 133 5.17 11.77 -1.27
N ARG A 134 4.69 10.65 -0.73
CA ARG A 134 5.28 9.95 0.42
C ARG A 134 5.24 8.43 0.22
N MET A 135 6.13 7.72 0.89
CA MET A 135 6.28 6.24 0.81
C MET A 135 6.13 5.57 2.18
N GLY A 136 5.40 6.23 3.07
CA GLY A 136 5.21 5.76 4.44
C GLY A 136 4.92 6.89 5.42
N HIS A 137 4.60 6.49 6.65
CA HIS A 137 4.31 7.39 7.75
C HIS A 137 4.44 6.68 9.10
N GLY A 138 4.41 7.44 10.20
CA GLY A 138 4.21 6.91 11.54
C GLY A 138 2.82 6.32 11.72
N LEU A 139 2.71 5.31 12.58
CA LEU A 139 1.48 4.59 12.88
C LEU A 139 1.31 4.44 14.40
N GLY A 140 0.12 4.69 14.92
CA GLY A 140 -0.13 4.61 16.35
C GLY A 140 -1.60 4.80 16.70
N LEU A 141 -1.90 5.86 17.45
CA LEU A 141 -3.28 6.21 17.81
C LEU A 141 -4.02 6.89 16.65
N ARG A 142 -3.29 7.29 15.61
CA ARG A 142 -3.83 7.74 14.32
C ARG A 142 -3.37 6.78 13.23
N LEU A 143 -4.23 6.60 12.21
CA LEU A 143 -3.86 5.85 11.01
C LEU A 143 -2.58 6.39 10.40
N THR A 144 -2.49 7.72 10.29
CA THR A 144 -1.28 8.42 9.86
C THR A 144 -0.85 9.41 10.93
N GLU A 145 0.37 9.27 11.44
CA GLU A 145 1.01 10.21 12.35
C GLU A 145 2.45 10.51 11.92
N PRO A 146 3.08 11.58 12.42
CA PRO A 146 4.48 11.85 12.11
C PRO A 146 5.41 10.70 12.56
N PRO A 147 6.55 10.48 11.88
CA PRO A 147 7.05 11.23 10.71
C PRO A 147 6.32 10.86 9.41
N SER A 148 6.49 11.65 8.36
CA SER A 148 6.10 11.28 7.00
C SER A 148 7.35 10.82 6.25
N ILE A 149 7.34 9.64 5.65
CA ILE A 149 8.48 9.18 4.83
C ILE A 149 8.40 9.86 3.46
N ARG A 150 8.92 11.10 3.40
CA ARG A 150 8.98 11.96 2.20
C ARG A 150 10.31 12.70 2.17
N LEU A 151 10.73 13.16 1.00
CA LEU A 151 12.07 13.71 0.77
C LEU A 151 12.46 14.82 1.75
N GLU A 152 11.55 15.76 2.04
CA GLU A 152 11.81 16.94 2.87
C GLU A 152 11.59 16.71 4.37
N ASP A 153 11.24 15.49 4.80
CA ASP A 153 11.04 15.22 6.23
C ASP A 153 12.37 14.96 6.94
N GLU A 154 12.85 15.99 7.66
CA GLU A 154 14.09 15.96 8.42
C GLU A 154 13.96 15.29 9.81
N THR A 155 12.80 14.69 10.13
CA THR A 155 12.60 14.01 11.43
C THR A 155 13.62 12.88 11.59
N VAL A 156 14.45 12.98 12.63
CA VAL A 156 15.41 11.94 12.99
C VAL A 156 14.67 10.76 13.62
N LEU A 157 14.84 9.58 13.03
CA LEU A 157 14.24 8.34 13.50
C LEU A 157 14.85 7.93 14.85
N GLN A 158 13.98 7.48 15.76
CA GLN A 158 14.36 7.07 17.10
C GLN A 158 13.89 5.64 17.39
N PRO A 159 14.57 4.89 18.28
CA PRO A 159 14.09 3.59 18.74
C PRO A 159 12.68 3.70 19.32
N GLY A 160 11.80 2.77 18.95
CA GLY A 160 10.40 2.73 19.41
C GLY A 160 9.40 3.45 18.50
N MET A 161 9.85 4.18 17.47
CA MET A 161 8.94 4.64 16.41
C MET A 161 8.36 3.44 15.65
N VAL A 162 7.07 3.52 15.31
CA VAL A 162 6.35 2.54 14.50
C VAL A 162 6.02 3.21 13.17
N LEU A 163 6.44 2.61 12.07
CA LEU A 163 6.38 3.20 10.73
C LEU A 163 5.75 2.21 9.74
N CYS A 164 4.90 2.71 8.86
CA CYS A 164 4.51 2.05 7.62
C CYS A 164 5.56 2.34 6.54
N ILE A 165 5.94 1.32 5.78
CA ILE A 165 6.80 1.42 4.59
C ILE A 165 5.98 0.91 3.42
N GLU A 166 5.58 1.81 2.53
CA GLU A 166 4.58 1.57 1.47
C GLU A 166 4.99 2.33 0.21
N PRO A 167 6.11 1.96 -0.43
CA PRO A 167 6.48 2.54 -1.71
C PRO A 167 5.45 2.17 -2.76
N ALA A 168 5.34 3.03 -3.77
CA ALA A 168 4.36 2.89 -4.82
C ALA A 168 4.92 3.42 -6.13
N LEU A 169 4.50 2.83 -7.24
CA LEU A 169 4.96 3.16 -8.58
C LEU A 169 3.76 3.29 -9.53
N GLU A 170 3.66 4.43 -10.21
CA GLU A 170 2.83 4.54 -11.41
C GLU A 170 3.69 4.17 -12.62
N TYR A 171 3.59 2.93 -13.08
CA TYR A 171 4.51 2.38 -14.09
C TYR A 171 4.03 2.63 -15.54
N GLU A 172 2.76 2.98 -15.70
CA GLU A 172 2.09 3.44 -16.92
C GLU A 172 0.98 4.43 -16.52
N PRO A 173 0.52 5.34 -17.41
CA PRO A 173 -0.53 6.30 -17.08
C PRO A 173 -1.80 5.61 -16.52
N GLY A 174 -2.14 5.92 -15.27
CA GLY A 174 -3.27 5.34 -14.54
C GLY A 174 -3.08 3.88 -14.12
N LYS A 175 -1.84 3.38 -14.03
CA LYS A 175 -1.51 2.04 -13.54
C LYS A 175 -0.59 2.12 -12.33
N ILE A 176 -1.20 2.04 -11.15
CA ILE A 176 -0.49 2.12 -9.88
C ILE A 176 -0.29 0.71 -9.32
N VAL A 177 0.91 0.47 -8.77
CA VAL A 177 1.23 -0.70 -7.94
C VAL A 177 1.92 -0.25 -6.66
N LEU A 178 1.64 -0.96 -5.56
CA LEU A 178 2.16 -0.76 -4.20
C LEU A 178 2.75 -2.06 -3.64
#